data_AF-M5PTS8-F1
#
_entry.id   AF-M5PTS8-F1
#
_cell.length_a   1.000
_cell.length_b   1.000
_cell.length_c   1.000
_cell.angle_alpha   90.00
_cell.angle_beta   90.00
_cell.angle_gamma   90.00
#
_symmetry.space_group_name_H-M   'P 1'
#
loop_
_entity.id
_entity.type
_entity.pdbx_description
1 polymer ?
#
loop_
_entity_poly.entity_id
_entity_poly.type
_entity_poly.pdbx_seq_one_letter_code
_entity_poly.pdbx_strand_id
1 'polypeptide(L)'
;MKAKLLGIFPWRKNADAAPAKDDGVSEAKAWFESAMEQGASLELLLPGEGDQMAAIHGTPYQLRQGRVYMEIREHGVCLSDLKNREAIGFMGVRREGKLSFCRFSSSLIEAGVTKLGFRMAILELPKSMEVLSRSTLRIEPVESQSVRAELWAAKLLKSGQEGKLDEWGPADLLHSNEESQLRIMDMSASGMRLRLSPTVIRQKMMHGLSFQKGRRFFLRMRLWDGGQSWSAPLVLFAVIRSAAVADQGQAVDLGLQFIGMASQGGEGELLWSRLPADGVPVLTDWVFQRHLEQARLQAQLSPSA
;
A
#
# COMPACT_ATOMS: atom_id res chain seq x y z
N MET A 1 32.93 -68.89 -10.69
CA MET A 1 33.63 -68.44 -11.90
C MET A 1 33.70 -66.92 -11.92
N LYS A 2 34.92 -66.40 -11.98
CA LYS A 2 35.41 -65.08 -12.45
C LYS A 2 34.75 -63.77 -11.96
N ALA A 3 35.54 -63.10 -11.12
CA ALA A 3 35.60 -61.65 -10.91
C ALA A 3 36.05 -60.88 -12.18
N LYS A 4 35.72 -59.58 -12.21
CA LYS A 4 36.58 -58.53 -12.81
C LYS A 4 36.46 -57.24 -12.00
N LEU A 5 37.60 -56.85 -11.45
CA LEU A 5 37.95 -55.60 -10.78
C LEU A 5 38.26 -54.48 -11.79
N LEU A 6 38.34 -53.24 -11.27
CA LEU A 6 39.25 -52.10 -11.57
C LEU A 6 38.45 -50.79 -11.74
N GLY A 7 38.75 -49.65 -11.12
CA GLY A 7 39.82 -49.20 -10.20
C GLY A 7 39.37 -47.88 -9.51
N ILE A 8 39.71 -47.66 -8.23
CA ILE A 8 40.83 -46.82 -7.71
C ILE A 8 40.74 -45.31 -8.06
N PHE A 9 40.54 -44.51 -7.00
CA PHE A 9 40.69 -43.04 -6.78
C PHE A 9 41.97 -42.40 -7.39
N PRO A 10 42.11 -41.06 -7.63
CA PRO A 10 42.05 -40.01 -6.58
C PRO A 10 41.65 -38.55 -6.97
N TRP A 11 41.35 -37.78 -5.92
CA TRP A 11 41.46 -36.32 -5.70
C TRP A 11 41.75 -35.37 -6.89
N ARG A 12 40.90 -34.33 -7.04
CA ARG A 12 41.34 -32.97 -7.39
C ARG A 12 40.65 -31.92 -6.52
N LYS A 13 41.45 -31.15 -5.78
CA LYS A 13 41.16 -29.77 -5.43
C LYS A 13 41.18 -28.94 -6.71
N ASN A 14 40.21 -28.04 -6.85
CA ASN A 14 40.30 -26.71 -7.45
C ASN A 14 39.03 -25.98 -6.98
N ALA A 15 39.14 -24.98 -6.11
CA ALA A 15 39.53 -23.60 -6.42
C ALA A 15 38.41 -22.89 -7.20
N ASP A 16 38.02 -21.74 -6.64
CA ASP A 16 37.05 -20.76 -7.14
C ASP A 16 35.57 -21.07 -6.88
N ALA A 17 35.17 -21.03 -5.60
CA ALA A 17 33.83 -20.57 -5.29
C ALA A 17 33.75 -19.09 -5.68
N ALA A 18 33.10 -18.81 -6.81
CA ALA A 18 32.77 -17.45 -7.22
C ALA A 18 32.07 -16.72 -6.06
N PRO A 19 32.40 -15.44 -5.78
CA PRO A 19 31.70 -14.69 -4.76
C PRO A 19 30.21 -14.64 -5.10
N ALA A 20 29.37 -14.84 -4.07
CA ALA A 20 27.92 -14.71 -4.18
C ALA A 20 27.61 -13.39 -4.92
N LYS A 21 26.85 -13.49 -6.02
CA LYS A 21 26.49 -12.32 -6.82
C LYS A 21 25.78 -11.29 -5.94
N ASP A 22 26.20 -10.05 -6.13
CA ASP A 22 25.75 -8.83 -5.49
C ASP A 22 24.33 -8.42 -5.97
N ASP A 23 23.40 -9.38 -5.98
CA ASP A 23 22.09 -9.27 -6.61
C ASP A 23 21.24 -8.14 -5.97
N GLY A 24 21.43 -7.87 -4.67
CA GLY A 24 20.74 -6.80 -3.95
C GLY A 24 21.21 -5.38 -4.33
N VAL A 25 22.51 -5.18 -4.55
CA VAL A 25 23.07 -3.89 -5.01
C VAL A 25 22.65 -3.60 -6.44
N SER A 26 22.57 -4.64 -7.29
CA SER A 26 22.05 -4.52 -8.65
C SER A 26 20.58 -4.12 -8.66
N GLU A 27 19.76 -4.63 -7.73
CA GLU A 27 18.34 -4.27 -7.64
C GLU A 27 18.14 -2.83 -7.12
N ALA A 28 18.82 -2.44 -6.04
CA ALA A 28 18.75 -1.08 -5.51
C ALA A 28 19.08 -0.03 -6.57
N LYS A 29 20.15 -0.27 -7.33
CA LYS A 29 20.53 0.59 -8.45
C LYS A 29 19.40 0.76 -9.47
N ALA A 30 18.76 -0.34 -9.89
CA ALA A 30 17.67 -0.29 -10.87
C ALA A 30 16.45 0.51 -10.37
N TRP A 31 16.14 0.43 -9.07
CA TRP A 31 15.07 1.23 -8.45
C TRP A 31 15.37 2.72 -8.47
N PHE A 32 16.58 3.13 -8.07
CA PHE A 32 16.96 4.54 -8.09
C PHE A 32 17.09 5.10 -9.51
N GLU A 33 17.58 4.32 -10.46
CA GLU A 33 17.59 4.70 -11.88
C GLU A 33 16.17 4.96 -12.40
N SER A 34 15.23 4.05 -12.11
CA SER A 34 13.82 4.24 -12.45
C SER A 34 13.23 5.49 -11.77
N ALA A 35 13.60 5.75 -10.51
CA ALA A 35 13.13 6.93 -9.77
C ALA A 35 13.64 8.24 -10.41
N MET A 36 14.90 8.28 -10.81
CA MET A 36 15.52 9.45 -11.45
C MET A 36 14.89 9.75 -12.81
N GLU A 37 14.70 8.72 -13.65
CA GLU A 37 14.07 8.87 -14.97
C GLU A 37 12.64 9.44 -14.90
N GLN A 38 11.93 9.14 -13.81
CA GLN A 38 10.54 9.51 -13.62
C GLN A 38 10.36 10.77 -12.75
N GLY A 39 11.45 11.33 -12.21
CA GLY A 39 11.37 12.41 -11.22
C GLY A 39 10.57 12.01 -9.98
N ALA A 40 10.61 10.73 -9.60
CA ALA A 40 9.82 10.18 -8.50
C ALA A 40 10.24 10.78 -7.16
N SER A 41 9.27 11.05 -6.29
CA SER A 41 9.57 11.50 -4.93
C SER A 41 10.01 10.33 -4.07
N LEU A 42 11.06 10.56 -3.31
CA LEU A 42 11.54 9.75 -2.20
C LEU A 42 11.08 10.40 -0.90
N GLU A 43 10.73 9.58 0.08
CA GLU A 43 10.57 10.01 1.47
C GLU A 43 11.60 9.28 2.35
N LEU A 44 12.28 10.04 3.20
CA LEU A 44 13.21 9.54 4.20
C LEU A 44 12.69 9.86 5.60
N LEU A 45 12.62 8.83 6.44
CA LEU A 45 12.33 8.97 7.86
C LEU A 45 13.64 8.86 8.64
N LEU A 46 13.97 9.91 9.39
CA LEU A 46 15.19 9.99 10.19
C LEU A 46 14.86 9.92 11.69
N PRO A 47 15.42 8.94 12.42
CA PRO A 47 15.41 8.91 13.88
C PRO A 47 16.06 10.16 14.45
N GLY A 48 15.32 10.96 15.22
CA GLY A 48 15.82 12.11 15.99
C GLY A 48 16.32 11.72 17.39
N GLU A 49 16.69 12.71 18.20
CA GLU A 49 16.84 12.51 19.66
C GLU A 49 15.46 12.62 20.32
N GLY A 50 15.05 11.60 21.09
CA GLY A 50 13.68 11.47 21.64
C GLY A 50 12.64 10.98 20.62
N ASP A 51 11.34 11.20 20.90
CA ASP A 51 10.21 10.75 20.04
C ASP A 51 10.01 11.60 18.76
N GLN A 52 10.93 12.53 18.44
CA GLN A 52 10.80 13.40 17.26
C GLN A 52 11.53 12.80 16.06
N MET A 53 10.77 12.35 15.06
CA MET A 53 11.31 11.95 13.75
C MET A 53 11.28 13.12 12.77
N ALA A 54 12.35 13.33 12.03
CA ALA A 54 12.36 14.26 10.89
C ALA A 54 12.01 13.49 9.61
N ALA A 55 10.98 13.94 8.89
CA ALA A 55 10.69 13.46 7.55
C ALA A 55 11.32 14.40 6.52
N ILE A 56 11.99 13.83 5.53
CA ILE A 56 12.58 14.57 4.41
C ILE A 56 12.05 14.00 3.11
N HIS A 57 11.47 14.85 2.29
CA HIS A 57 11.07 14.52 0.95
C HIS A 57 12.06 15.10 -0.05
N GLY A 58 12.36 14.32 -1.07
CA GLY A 58 13.21 14.80 -2.14
C GLY A 58 13.13 13.96 -3.39
N THR A 59 13.88 14.36 -4.39
CA THR A 59 13.93 13.68 -5.68
C THR A 59 15.36 13.24 -5.95
N PRO A 60 15.63 11.93 -6.13
CA PRO A 60 16.94 11.48 -6.55
C PRO A 60 17.21 12.03 -7.95
N TYR A 61 18.42 12.55 -8.18
CA TYR A 61 18.81 13.12 -9.47
C TYR A 61 20.14 12.56 -9.99
N GLN A 62 20.93 11.90 -9.16
CA GLN A 62 22.18 11.28 -9.59
C GLN A 62 22.54 10.06 -8.75
N LEU A 63 23.08 9.03 -9.41
CA LEU A 63 23.71 7.88 -8.77
C LEU A 63 25.18 7.81 -9.18
N ARG A 64 26.11 7.82 -8.21
CA ARG A 64 27.55 7.75 -8.49
C ARG A 64 28.29 7.04 -7.36
N GLN A 65 29.16 6.10 -7.71
CA GLN A 65 30.04 5.39 -6.76
C GLN A 65 29.29 4.77 -5.56
N GLY A 66 28.12 4.16 -5.81
CA GLY A 66 27.30 3.57 -4.75
C GLY A 66 26.64 4.60 -3.83
N ARG A 67 26.45 5.84 -4.30
CA ARG A 67 25.75 6.90 -3.57
C ARG A 67 24.64 7.50 -4.40
N VAL A 68 23.52 7.80 -3.74
CA VAL A 68 22.35 8.46 -4.33
C VAL A 68 22.36 9.92 -3.89
N TYR A 69 22.30 10.83 -4.85
CA TYR A 69 22.18 12.26 -4.64
C TYR A 69 20.72 12.65 -4.83
N MET A 70 20.15 13.33 -3.85
CA MET A 70 18.77 13.81 -3.88
C MET A 70 18.69 15.31 -3.63
N GLU A 71 17.71 15.95 -4.26
CA GLU A 71 17.32 17.32 -3.99
C GLU A 71 16.18 17.31 -2.97
N ILE A 72 16.33 18.09 -1.88
CA ILE A 72 15.36 18.16 -0.78
C ILE A 72 14.35 19.27 -1.06
N ARG A 73 13.06 18.95 -0.91
CA ARG A 73 11.96 19.89 -1.19
C ARG A 73 11.52 20.70 0.04
N GLU A 74 11.74 20.24 1.27
CA GLU A 74 11.32 21.00 2.46
C GLU A 74 12.20 22.23 2.76
N HIS A 75 11.51 23.31 3.11
CA HIS A 75 12.07 24.45 3.84
C HIS A 75 11.75 24.27 5.34
N GLY A 76 12.78 24.14 6.19
CA GLY A 76 12.62 24.06 7.65
C GLY A 76 13.40 22.94 8.35
N VAL A 77 13.93 21.95 7.61
CA VAL A 77 14.78 20.90 8.20
C VAL A 77 16.20 21.44 8.41
N CYS A 78 16.76 21.28 9.60
CA CYS A 78 18.15 21.63 9.88
C CYS A 78 19.08 20.60 9.22
N LEU A 79 19.70 20.94 8.08
CA LEU A 79 20.45 19.98 7.27
C LEU A 79 21.75 19.50 7.93
N SER A 80 22.33 20.30 8.84
CA SER A 80 23.53 19.92 9.59
C SER A 80 23.30 18.70 10.49
N ASP A 81 22.08 18.51 10.97
CA ASP A 81 21.75 17.53 12.01
C ASP A 81 21.49 16.14 11.42
N LEU A 82 21.45 16.07 10.09
CA LEU A 82 21.09 14.89 9.32
C LEU A 82 22.28 13.99 8.97
N LYS A 83 23.49 14.48 9.21
CA LYS A 83 24.72 13.79 8.79
C LYS A 83 24.92 12.50 9.58
N ASN A 84 25.29 11.43 8.87
CA ASN A 84 25.58 10.09 9.41
C ASN A 84 24.41 9.43 10.16
N ARG A 85 23.17 9.74 9.79
CA ARG A 85 21.99 9.07 10.34
C ARG A 85 21.53 7.93 9.45
N GLU A 86 21.06 6.84 10.03
CA GLU A 86 20.28 5.86 9.28
C GLU A 86 18.89 6.43 8.98
N ALA A 87 18.41 6.18 7.78
CA ALA A 87 17.09 6.59 7.32
C ALA A 87 16.35 5.39 6.75
N ILE A 88 15.06 5.32 7.08
CA ILE A 88 14.14 4.40 6.42
C ILE A 88 13.54 5.14 5.24
N GLY A 89 13.78 4.61 4.05
CA GLY A 89 13.35 5.22 2.81
C GLY A 89 12.17 4.51 2.17
N PHE A 90 11.31 5.30 1.54
CA PHE A 90 10.18 4.84 0.76
C PHE A 90 10.16 5.53 -0.60
N MET A 91 9.87 4.77 -1.66
CA MET A 91 9.61 5.34 -2.98
C MET A 91 8.63 4.52 -3.79
N GLY A 92 7.95 5.21 -4.70
CA GLY A 92 7.10 4.65 -5.73
C GLY A 92 7.64 4.96 -7.13
N VAL A 93 7.89 3.95 -7.96
CA VAL A 93 8.35 4.11 -9.36
C VAL A 93 7.54 3.21 -10.29
N ARG A 94 7.34 3.60 -11.55
CA ARG A 94 6.73 2.73 -12.56
C ARG A 94 7.79 1.80 -13.16
N ARG A 95 7.60 0.48 -13.01
CA ARG A 95 8.42 -0.57 -13.64
C ARG A 95 7.49 -1.43 -14.49
N GLU A 96 7.88 -1.73 -15.73
CA GLU A 96 7.08 -2.55 -16.66
C GLU A 96 5.63 -2.03 -16.86
N GLY A 97 5.46 -0.71 -16.85
CA GLY A 97 4.15 -0.04 -17.00
C GLY A 97 3.28 -0.02 -15.73
N LYS A 98 3.75 -0.61 -14.64
CA LYS A 98 3.06 -0.68 -13.34
C LYS A 98 3.79 0.15 -12.30
N LEU A 99 3.09 0.96 -11.49
CA LEU A 99 3.72 1.53 -10.28
C LEU A 99 4.25 0.36 -9.40
N SER A 100 5.17 0.65 -8.52
CA SER A 100 6.23 -0.18 -7.95
C SER A 100 6.50 0.49 -6.63
N PHE A 101 6.16 -0.05 -5.47
CA PHE A 101 6.57 0.56 -4.21
C PHE A 101 7.68 -0.26 -3.58
N CYS A 102 8.62 0.41 -2.94
CA CYS A 102 9.62 -0.27 -2.15
C CYS A 102 9.93 0.49 -0.87
N ARG A 103 10.30 -0.28 0.15
CA ARG A 103 10.92 0.18 1.38
C ARG A 103 12.40 -0.20 1.35
N PHE A 104 13.25 0.63 1.92
CA PHE A 104 14.68 0.34 2.08
C PHE A 104 15.24 1.02 3.34
N SER A 105 16.43 0.59 3.77
CA SER A 105 17.20 1.27 4.81
C SER A 105 18.52 1.77 4.22
N SER A 106 18.89 3.01 4.53
CA SER A 106 20.08 3.66 3.98
C SER A 106 20.71 4.64 4.96
N SER A 107 22.04 4.75 4.94
CA SER A 107 22.77 5.81 5.64
C SER A 107 22.68 7.13 4.89
N LEU A 108 22.37 8.23 5.60
CA LEU A 108 22.48 9.59 5.11
C LEU A 108 23.89 10.12 5.40
N ILE A 109 24.71 10.21 4.37
CA ILE A 109 26.14 10.55 4.45
C ILE A 109 26.32 12.06 4.66
N GLU A 110 25.53 12.85 3.95
CA GLU A 110 25.68 14.31 3.93
C GLU A 110 24.36 14.98 3.57
N ALA A 111 24.09 16.15 4.13
CA ALA A 111 23.02 17.02 3.69
C ALA A 111 23.48 18.48 3.80
N GLY A 112 23.01 19.34 2.91
CA GLY A 112 23.46 20.73 2.87
C GLY A 112 22.82 21.55 1.76
N VAL A 113 23.29 22.79 1.62
CA VAL A 113 22.86 23.71 0.56
C VAL A 113 24.01 23.87 -0.42
N THR A 114 23.74 23.65 -1.71
CA THR A 114 24.70 23.87 -2.78
C THR A 114 25.02 25.36 -2.95
N LYS A 115 26.10 25.68 -3.67
CA LYS A 115 26.44 27.08 -4.01
C LYS A 115 25.34 27.81 -4.80
N LEU A 116 24.45 27.07 -5.44
CA LEU A 116 23.32 27.60 -6.22
C LEU A 116 22.03 27.71 -5.39
N GLY A 117 22.07 27.40 -4.09
CA GLY A 117 20.92 27.53 -3.19
C GLY A 117 20.03 26.28 -3.11
N PHE A 118 20.28 25.24 -3.90
CA PHE A 118 19.53 23.98 -3.82
C PHE A 118 19.89 23.20 -2.57
N ARG A 119 18.89 22.65 -1.89
CA ARG A 119 19.07 21.78 -0.72
C ARG A 119 19.28 20.35 -1.22
N MET A 120 20.30 19.67 -0.73
CA MET A 120 20.66 18.34 -1.18
C MET A 120 20.96 17.39 -0.03
N ALA A 121 20.79 16.10 -0.29
CA ALA A 121 21.22 15.00 0.56
C ALA A 121 21.95 13.93 -0.26
N ILE A 122 22.89 13.23 0.37
CA ILE A 122 23.66 12.12 -0.20
C ILE A 122 23.43 10.89 0.66
N LEU A 123 22.86 9.85 0.07
CA LEU A 123 22.60 8.56 0.68
C LEU A 123 23.61 7.52 0.21
N GLU A 124 23.92 6.53 1.04
CA GLU A 124 24.50 5.28 0.56
C GLU A 124 23.48 4.53 -0.32
N LEU A 125 23.93 3.75 -1.30
CA LEU A 125 23.04 2.86 -2.02
C LEU A 125 22.61 1.74 -1.06
N PRO A 126 21.30 1.55 -0.77
CA PRO A 126 20.84 0.49 0.10
C PRO A 126 21.26 -0.88 -0.42
N LYS A 127 21.58 -1.78 0.51
CA LYS A 127 22.01 -3.16 0.20
C LYS A 127 20.85 -4.06 -0.21
N SER A 128 19.63 -3.71 0.18
CA SER A 128 18.42 -4.47 -0.11
C SER A 128 17.23 -3.55 -0.31
N MET A 129 16.32 -4.00 -1.16
CA MET A 129 15.05 -3.35 -1.45
C MET A 129 13.92 -4.30 -1.07
N GLU A 130 12.98 -3.85 -0.25
CA GLU A 130 11.77 -4.60 0.04
C GLU A 130 10.67 -4.11 -0.91
N VAL A 131 10.36 -4.89 -1.95
CA VAL A 131 9.28 -4.58 -2.88
C VAL A 131 7.94 -4.78 -2.18
N LEU A 132 7.20 -3.69 -2.01
CA LEU A 132 5.88 -3.71 -1.42
C LEU A 132 4.86 -4.02 -2.52
N SER A 133 4.22 -5.18 -2.43
CA SER A 133 3.20 -5.54 -3.41
C SER A 133 1.92 -4.71 -3.22
N ARG A 134 1.43 -4.10 -4.31
CA ARG A 134 0.34 -3.10 -4.33
C ARG A 134 -1.02 -3.67 -3.90
N SER A 135 -1.22 -4.96 -4.13
CA SER A 135 -2.42 -5.69 -3.71
C SER A 135 -2.35 -6.21 -2.27
N THR A 136 -1.16 -6.29 -1.67
CA THR A 136 -0.98 -6.84 -0.31
C THR A 136 -0.79 -5.78 0.75
N LEU A 137 -0.41 -4.55 0.38
CA LEU A 137 -0.41 -3.44 1.32
C LEU A 137 -1.84 -3.26 1.83
N ARG A 138 -2.01 -3.60 3.12
CA ARG A 138 -3.25 -3.45 3.85
C ARG A 138 -3.01 -2.47 4.96
N ILE A 139 -3.87 -1.47 5.03
CA ILE A 139 -3.88 -0.52 6.13
C ILE A 139 -5.10 -0.80 6.98
N GLU A 140 -4.93 -0.82 8.30
CA GLU A 140 -6.06 -0.66 9.21
C GLU A 140 -6.37 0.84 9.30
N PRO A 141 -7.52 1.32 8.82
CA PRO A 141 -7.85 2.74 8.94
C PRO A 141 -7.95 3.11 10.43
N VAL A 142 -7.13 4.06 10.89
CA VAL A 142 -7.20 4.56 12.28
C VAL A 142 -8.59 5.16 12.53
N GLU A 143 -9.16 4.89 13.71
CA GLU A 143 -10.60 4.86 13.96
C GLU A 143 -11.37 6.14 13.59
N SER A 144 -12.53 5.90 12.96
CA SER A 144 -13.72 6.73 12.75
C SER A 144 -13.77 7.80 11.65
N GLN A 145 -12.68 8.24 11.01
CA GLN A 145 -12.78 9.41 10.10
C GLN A 145 -12.10 9.27 8.74
N SER A 146 -11.50 8.12 8.45
CA SER A 146 -10.67 7.94 7.26
C SER A 146 -11.46 7.52 6.02
N VAL A 147 -12.59 6.84 6.23
CA VAL A 147 -13.35 6.18 5.16
C VAL A 147 -14.84 6.24 5.49
N ARG A 148 -15.65 6.64 4.51
CA ARG A 148 -17.11 6.44 4.53
C ARG A 148 -17.46 5.39 3.49
N ALA A 149 -18.30 4.43 3.87
CA ALA A 149 -18.68 3.33 2.99
C ALA A 149 -20.17 3.01 3.12
N GLU A 150 -20.84 2.90 1.99
CA GLU A 150 -22.24 2.49 1.87
C GLU A 150 -22.29 1.29 0.94
N LEU A 151 -22.98 0.22 1.37
CA LEU A 151 -23.06 -1.02 0.63
C LEU A 151 -24.51 -1.38 0.32
N TRP A 152 -24.75 -1.77 -0.92
CA TRP A 152 -26.02 -2.33 -1.39
C TRP A 152 -25.79 -3.75 -1.89
N ALA A 153 -26.61 -4.70 -1.44
CA ALA A 153 -26.58 -6.06 -1.94
C ALA A 153 -26.93 -6.04 -3.43
N ALA A 154 -26.01 -6.58 -4.25
CA ALA A 154 -26.23 -6.61 -5.68
C ALA A 154 -27.34 -7.62 -5.99
N LYS A 155 -28.52 -7.11 -6.36
CA LYS A 155 -29.59 -7.92 -6.94
C LYS A 155 -29.24 -8.14 -8.41
N LEU A 156 -29.36 -9.38 -8.88
CA LEU A 156 -29.32 -9.66 -10.31
C LEU A 156 -30.47 -8.89 -10.96
N LEU A 157 -30.16 -7.78 -11.63
CA LEU A 157 -31.14 -7.07 -12.43
C LEU A 157 -31.41 -7.91 -13.67
N LYS A 158 -32.68 -8.17 -13.97
CA LYS A 158 -33.11 -8.93 -15.15
C LYS A 158 -32.66 -8.28 -16.47
N SER A 159 -32.35 -7.00 -16.46
CA SER A 159 -31.89 -6.19 -17.60
C SER A 159 -30.37 -6.17 -17.80
N GLY A 160 -29.58 -6.65 -16.84
CA GLY A 160 -28.11 -6.59 -16.91
C GLY A 160 -27.50 -5.18 -16.81
N GLN A 161 -28.32 -4.12 -16.70
CA GLN A 161 -27.88 -2.75 -16.45
C GLN A 161 -28.22 -2.34 -15.02
N GLU A 162 -27.21 -1.94 -14.27
CA GLU A 162 -27.37 -1.31 -12.97
C GLU A 162 -27.77 0.14 -13.18
N GLY A 163 -28.96 0.50 -12.72
CA GLY A 163 -29.56 1.84 -12.89
C GLY A 163 -28.75 2.94 -12.21
N LYS A 164 -29.28 4.16 -12.24
CA LYS A 164 -28.59 5.34 -11.70
C LYS A 164 -28.37 5.19 -10.19
N LEU A 165 -27.23 5.66 -9.69
CA LEU A 165 -26.85 5.56 -8.27
C LEU A 165 -27.92 6.14 -7.33
N ASP A 166 -28.58 7.22 -7.77
CA ASP A 166 -29.61 7.93 -6.99
C ASP A 166 -30.91 7.14 -6.84
N GLU A 167 -31.11 6.08 -7.64
CA GLU A 167 -32.30 5.24 -7.62
C GLU A 167 -32.13 4.01 -6.72
N TRP A 168 -30.95 3.76 -6.16
CA TRP A 168 -30.65 2.55 -5.39
C TRP A 168 -31.29 2.53 -4.00
N GLY A 169 -31.83 3.67 -3.55
CA GLY A 169 -32.42 3.82 -2.22
C GLY A 169 -31.38 3.75 -1.11
N PRO A 170 -31.81 3.59 0.16
CA PRO A 170 -30.90 3.57 1.30
C PRO A 170 -29.95 2.36 1.26
N ALA A 171 -28.74 2.54 1.77
CA ALA A 171 -27.75 1.47 1.83
C ALA A 171 -28.18 0.33 2.75
N ASP A 172 -27.88 -0.91 2.34
CA ASP A 172 -28.11 -2.09 3.17
C ASP A 172 -27.16 -2.14 4.36
N LEU A 173 -25.95 -1.60 4.22
CA LEU A 173 -25.00 -1.40 5.31
C LEU A 173 -24.29 -0.04 5.18
N LEU A 174 -24.00 0.58 6.31
CA LEU A 174 -23.34 1.88 6.39
C LEU A 174 -22.15 1.84 7.35
N HIS A 175 -21.06 2.50 6.97
CA HIS A 175 -19.95 2.88 7.82
C HIS A 175 -19.71 4.39 7.68
N SER A 176 -19.90 5.10 8.78
CA SER A 176 -19.67 6.54 8.90
C SER A 176 -19.35 6.92 10.35
N ASN A 177 -18.92 8.16 10.56
CA ASN A 177 -18.62 8.71 11.88
C ASN A 177 -19.88 8.79 12.78
N GLU A 178 -21.05 8.99 12.18
CA GLU A 178 -22.32 9.22 12.90
C GLU A 178 -23.07 7.90 13.11
N GLU A 179 -23.09 7.06 12.08
CA GLU A 179 -23.74 5.75 12.11
C GLU A 179 -22.82 4.70 11.47
N SER A 180 -22.50 3.65 12.23
CA SER A 180 -21.68 2.53 11.76
C SER A 180 -22.32 1.20 12.12
N GLN A 181 -22.80 0.50 11.09
CA GLN A 181 -23.34 -0.87 11.18
C GLN A 181 -22.24 -1.92 10.95
N LEU A 182 -21.06 -1.48 10.51
CA LEU A 182 -19.89 -2.31 10.30
C LEU A 182 -18.62 -1.56 10.71
N ARG A 183 -17.56 -2.32 10.99
CA ARG A 183 -16.20 -1.79 11.17
C ARG A 183 -15.35 -2.20 9.97
N ILE A 184 -14.59 -1.26 9.42
CA ILE A 184 -13.55 -1.58 8.44
C ILE A 184 -12.31 -2.01 9.23
N MET A 185 -11.91 -3.28 9.10
CA MET A 185 -10.74 -3.84 9.79
C MET A 185 -9.46 -3.55 9.04
N ASP A 186 -9.50 -3.62 7.71
CA ASP A 186 -8.37 -3.26 6.86
C ASP A 186 -8.81 -2.97 5.42
N MET A 187 -7.95 -2.29 4.66
CA MET A 187 -8.16 -1.95 3.26
C MET A 187 -6.88 -2.04 2.45
N SER A 188 -7.02 -2.48 1.20
CA SER A 188 -5.99 -2.45 0.15
C SER A 188 -6.55 -1.81 -1.11
N ALA A 189 -5.71 -1.66 -2.13
CA ALA A 189 -6.16 -1.25 -3.46
C ALA A 189 -7.20 -2.21 -4.07
N SER A 190 -7.23 -3.48 -3.66
CA SER A 190 -8.00 -4.54 -4.32
C SER A 190 -9.17 -5.08 -3.49
N GLY A 191 -9.31 -4.63 -2.24
CA GLY A 191 -10.34 -5.15 -1.35
C GLY A 191 -10.24 -4.62 0.06
N MET A 192 -11.20 -5.01 0.90
CA MET A 192 -11.30 -4.61 2.29
C MET A 192 -11.77 -5.76 3.16
N ARG A 193 -11.42 -5.76 4.44
CA ARG A 193 -12.01 -6.64 5.45
C ARG A 193 -12.95 -5.84 6.32
N LEU A 194 -14.17 -6.34 6.47
CA LEU A 194 -15.23 -5.75 7.29
C LEU A 194 -15.55 -6.67 8.46
N ARG A 195 -15.92 -6.10 9.60
CA ARG A 195 -16.46 -6.82 10.74
C ARG A 195 -17.89 -6.37 11.02
N LEU A 196 -18.79 -7.34 11.15
CA LEU A 196 -20.18 -7.10 11.54
C LEU A 196 -20.46 -7.71 12.92
N SER A 197 -21.23 -6.99 13.72
CA SER A 197 -21.70 -7.45 15.02
C SER A 197 -22.86 -8.46 14.86
N PRO A 198 -23.09 -9.34 15.84
CA PRO A 198 -24.16 -10.33 15.76
C PRO A 198 -25.56 -9.72 15.68
N THR A 199 -25.74 -8.51 16.24
CA THR A 199 -27.00 -7.77 16.16
C THR A 199 -27.28 -7.32 14.73
N VAL A 200 -26.29 -6.73 14.06
CA VAL A 200 -26.42 -6.28 12.67
C VAL A 200 -26.64 -7.47 11.74
N ILE A 201 -25.89 -8.56 11.92
CA ILE A 201 -26.06 -9.78 11.12
C ILE A 201 -27.49 -10.30 11.21
N ARG A 202 -28.01 -10.48 12.43
CA ARG A 202 -29.38 -10.96 12.65
C ARG A 202 -30.42 -10.04 12.01
N GLN A 203 -30.30 -8.73 12.25
CA GLN A 203 -31.20 -7.74 11.67
C GLN A 203 -31.22 -7.82 10.14
N LYS A 204 -30.05 -7.78 9.50
CA LYS A 204 -29.95 -7.76 8.04
C LYS A 204 -30.34 -9.09 7.40
N MET A 205 -30.07 -10.22 8.04
CA MET A 205 -30.54 -11.53 7.57
C MET A 205 -32.07 -11.65 7.62
N MET A 206 -32.74 -11.08 8.64
CA MET A 206 -34.22 -11.03 8.66
C MET A 206 -34.80 -10.21 7.50
N HIS A 207 -34.04 -9.24 6.98
CA HIS A 207 -34.39 -8.46 5.79
C HIS A 207 -33.87 -9.07 4.48
N GLY A 208 -33.41 -10.33 4.50
CA GLY A 208 -33.02 -11.09 3.31
C GLY A 208 -31.58 -10.88 2.83
N LEU A 209 -30.72 -10.19 3.58
CA LEU A 209 -29.30 -10.08 3.25
C LEU A 209 -28.55 -11.39 3.52
N SER A 210 -27.59 -11.72 2.65
CA SER A 210 -26.77 -12.93 2.75
C SER A 210 -25.29 -12.57 2.73
N PHE A 211 -24.54 -13.06 3.72
CA PHE A 211 -23.10 -12.79 3.91
C PHE A 211 -22.22 -13.97 3.49
N GLN A 212 -22.69 -14.78 2.53
CA GLN A 212 -21.97 -15.95 2.05
C GLN A 212 -20.93 -15.60 0.98
N LYS A 213 -19.88 -16.42 0.87
CA LYS A 213 -18.89 -16.33 -0.21
C LYS A 213 -19.57 -16.31 -1.58
N GLY A 214 -19.11 -15.43 -2.47
CA GLY A 214 -19.65 -15.25 -3.82
C GLY A 214 -20.79 -14.24 -3.92
N ARG A 215 -21.38 -13.80 -2.79
CA ARG A 215 -22.33 -12.68 -2.78
C ARG A 215 -21.63 -11.39 -3.19
N ARG A 216 -22.37 -10.51 -3.85
CA ARG A 216 -21.84 -9.29 -4.46
C ARG A 216 -22.53 -8.06 -3.88
N PHE A 217 -21.79 -6.96 -3.86
CA PHE A 217 -22.24 -5.68 -3.34
C PHE A 217 -21.80 -4.56 -4.28
N PHE A 218 -22.64 -3.56 -4.42
CA PHE A 218 -22.18 -2.24 -4.81
C PHE A 218 -21.70 -1.51 -3.57
N LEU A 219 -20.63 -0.75 -3.74
CA LEU A 219 -19.99 -0.01 -2.67
C LEU A 219 -19.79 1.42 -3.17
N ARG A 220 -20.36 2.39 -2.45
CA ARG A 220 -19.98 3.80 -2.59
C ARG A 220 -19.04 4.13 -1.45
N MET A 221 -17.85 4.61 -1.79
CA MET A 221 -16.80 4.88 -0.82
C MET A 221 -16.21 6.27 -1.00
N ARG A 222 -15.96 6.96 0.10
CA ARG A 222 -15.21 8.23 0.12
C ARG A 222 -14.05 8.09 1.08
N LEU A 223 -12.92 8.65 0.70
CA LEU A 223 -11.67 8.59 1.45
C LEU A 223 -11.37 9.98 1.99
N TRP A 224 -10.95 10.07 3.23
CA TRP A 224 -10.46 11.31 3.81
C TRP A 224 -9.01 11.52 3.38
N ASP A 225 -8.65 12.74 2.97
CA ASP A 225 -7.29 13.08 2.54
C ASP A 225 -6.32 13.40 3.70
N GLY A 226 -6.81 13.44 4.94
CA GLY A 226 -5.97 13.67 6.12
C GLY A 226 -5.89 15.13 6.58
N GLY A 227 -6.51 16.10 5.90
CA GLY A 227 -6.42 17.48 6.37
C GLY A 227 -7.47 18.47 5.89
N GLN A 228 -8.13 18.27 4.75
CA GLN A 228 -8.97 19.33 4.17
C GLN A 228 -10.26 18.85 3.51
N SER A 229 -10.31 17.63 2.96
CA SER A 229 -11.48 17.20 2.19
C SER A 229 -11.69 15.70 2.07
N TRP A 230 -12.91 15.35 1.69
CA TRP A 230 -13.26 14.00 1.24
C TRP A 230 -13.03 13.88 -0.26
N SER A 231 -12.47 12.76 -0.68
CA SER A 231 -12.35 12.39 -2.09
C SER A 231 -13.70 12.43 -2.82
N ALA A 232 -13.63 12.51 -4.14
CA ALA A 232 -14.74 12.11 -5.00
C ALA A 232 -15.19 10.67 -4.64
N PRO A 233 -16.50 10.38 -4.75
CA PRO A 233 -17.01 9.06 -4.44
C PRO A 233 -16.49 8.03 -5.44
N LEU A 234 -15.91 6.96 -4.90
CA LEU A 234 -15.58 5.74 -5.62
C LEU A 234 -16.82 4.85 -5.63
N VAL A 235 -17.28 4.46 -6.81
CA VAL A 235 -18.38 3.50 -6.97
C VAL A 235 -17.77 2.18 -7.44
N LEU A 236 -17.82 1.17 -6.58
CA LEU A 236 -17.12 -0.09 -6.72
C LEU A 236 -18.10 -1.26 -6.74
N PHE A 237 -17.72 -2.31 -7.46
CA PHE A 237 -18.39 -3.59 -7.43
C PHE A 237 -17.50 -4.59 -6.71
N ALA A 238 -18.03 -5.23 -5.67
CA ALA A 238 -17.28 -6.09 -4.78
C ALA A 238 -17.92 -7.47 -4.65
N VAL A 239 -17.10 -8.49 -4.36
CA VAL A 239 -17.54 -9.86 -4.09
C VAL A 239 -16.98 -10.35 -2.75
N ILE A 240 -17.80 -11.04 -1.96
CA ILE A 240 -17.34 -11.72 -0.74
C ILE A 240 -16.44 -12.88 -1.15
N ARG A 241 -15.17 -12.85 -0.75
CA ARG A 241 -14.19 -13.93 -0.94
C ARG A 241 -14.02 -14.81 0.28
N SER A 242 -14.23 -14.25 1.47
CA SER A 242 -14.21 -14.97 2.74
C SER A 242 -15.29 -14.45 3.67
N ALA A 243 -15.83 -15.35 4.49
CA ALA A 243 -16.67 -15.05 5.62
C ALA A 243 -16.20 -15.96 6.76
N ALA A 244 -15.63 -15.38 7.80
CA ALA A 244 -15.05 -16.09 8.93
C ALA A 244 -15.75 -15.65 10.21
N VAL A 245 -16.03 -16.61 11.08
CA VAL A 245 -16.55 -16.33 12.41
C VAL A 245 -15.41 -15.81 13.28
N ALA A 246 -15.63 -14.68 13.95
CA ALA A 246 -14.67 -14.00 14.82
C ALA A 246 -15.25 -13.87 16.24
N ASP A 247 -14.40 -13.45 17.19
CA ASP A 247 -14.78 -13.14 18.57
C ASP A 247 -15.59 -14.29 19.23
N GLN A 248 -15.02 -15.50 19.21
CA GLN A 248 -15.61 -16.71 19.80
C GLN A 248 -17.02 -17.06 19.30
N GLY A 249 -17.38 -16.70 18.08
CA GLY A 249 -18.73 -16.98 17.56
C GLY A 249 -19.63 -15.76 17.44
N GLN A 250 -19.20 -14.61 17.96
CA GLN A 250 -20.07 -13.46 18.11
C GLN A 250 -20.04 -12.54 16.88
N ALA A 251 -18.90 -12.38 16.21
CA ALA A 251 -18.79 -11.49 15.06
C ALA A 251 -18.53 -12.26 13.76
N VAL A 252 -18.70 -11.60 12.62
CA VAL A 252 -18.29 -12.14 11.32
C VAL A 252 -17.37 -11.16 10.62
N ASP A 253 -16.20 -11.67 10.23
CA ASP A 253 -15.24 -10.99 9.36
C ASP A 253 -15.52 -11.35 7.91
N LEU A 254 -15.84 -10.35 7.09
CA LEU A 254 -16.06 -10.47 5.65
C LEU A 254 -14.86 -9.92 4.88
N GLY A 255 -14.24 -10.74 4.04
CA GLY A 255 -13.27 -10.29 3.06
C GLY A 255 -13.95 -9.95 1.74
N LEU A 256 -13.99 -8.66 1.39
CA LEU A 256 -14.48 -8.17 0.11
C LEU A 256 -13.32 -7.97 -0.86
N GLN A 257 -13.47 -8.47 -2.09
CA GLN A 257 -12.59 -8.13 -3.20
C GLN A 257 -13.32 -7.22 -4.18
N PHE A 258 -12.70 -6.10 -4.56
CA PHE A 258 -13.20 -5.25 -5.62
C PHE A 258 -12.92 -5.93 -6.98
N ILE A 259 -13.95 -5.99 -7.82
CA ILE A 259 -13.90 -6.64 -9.14
C ILE A 259 -14.27 -5.68 -10.28
N GLY A 260 -14.87 -4.53 -9.96
CA GLY A 260 -15.20 -3.49 -10.92
C GLY A 260 -15.26 -2.11 -10.27
N MET A 261 -15.22 -1.08 -11.11
CA MET A 261 -15.43 0.31 -10.72
C MET A 261 -16.27 0.99 -11.79
N ALA A 262 -17.22 1.83 -11.36
CA ALA A 262 -18.03 2.63 -12.23
C ALA A 262 -17.42 4.02 -12.40
N SER A 263 -17.58 4.56 -13.61
CA SER A 263 -17.42 5.98 -13.92
C SER A 263 -18.79 6.57 -14.24
N GLN A 264 -18.96 7.89 -14.04
CA GLN A 264 -20.18 8.56 -14.48
C GLN A 264 -20.15 8.72 -16.01
N GLY A 265 -21.15 8.15 -16.67
CA GLY A 265 -21.45 8.37 -18.07
C GLY A 265 -22.34 9.59 -18.30
N GLY A 266 -22.87 9.73 -19.51
CA GLY A 266 -23.90 10.72 -19.81
C GLY A 266 -25.19 10.45 -19.02
N GLU A 267 -25.96 11.50 -18.72
CA GLU A 267 -27.28 11.43 -18.05
C GLU A 267 -27.32 10.70 -16.68
N GLY A 268 -26.17 10.53 -16.01
CA GLY A 268 -26.10 9.91 -14.69
C GLY A 268 -26.02 8.37 -14.70
N GLU A 269 -25.80 7.76 -15.87
CA GLU A 269 -25.57 6.33 -15.99
C GLU A 269 -24.20 5.92 -15.42
N LEU A 270 -24.13 4.70 -14.86
CA LEU A 270 -22.88 4.12 -14.36
C LEU A 270 -22.25 3.22 -15.43
N LEU A 271 -21.06 3.61 -15.88
CA LEU A 271 -20.27 2.83 -16.84
C LEU A 271 -19.26 1.97 -16.08
N TRP A 272 -19.53 0.67 -16.03
CA TRP A 272 -18.70 -0.30 -15.31
C TRP A 272 -17.49 -0.75 -16.11
N SER A 273 -16.34 -0.74 -15.44
CA SER A 273 -15.08 -1.25 -15.97
C SER A 273 -14.53 -2.32 -15.04
N ARG A 274 -13.86 -3.32 -15.63
CA ARG A 274 -13.10 -4.30 -14.86
C ARG A 274 -11.89 -3.61 -14.25
N LEU A 275 -11.60 -3.92 -12.98
CA LEU A 275 -10.41 -3.39 -12.34
C LEU A 275 -9.12 -3.99 -12.93
N PRO A 276 -8.05 -3.19 -13.04
CA PRO A 276 -6.74 -3.72 -13.40
C PRO A 276 -6.23 -4.65 -12.29
N ALA A 277 -5.23 -5.47 -12.62
CA ALA A 277 -4.65 -6.44 -11.68
C ALA A 277 -4.13 -5.78 -10.39
N ASP A 278 -3.74 -4.51 -10.47
CA ASP A 278 -3.13 -3.76 -9.37
C ASP A 278 -4.19 -3.11 -8.44
N GLY A 279 -5.48 -3.27 -8.73
CA GLY A 279 -6.59 -2.73 -7.93
C GLY A 279 -7.07 -1.34 -8.37
N VAL A 280 -7.74 -0.62 -7.47
CA VAL A 280 -8.24 0.74 -7.73
C VAL A 280 -7.08 1.73 -7.58
N PRO A 281 -6.73 2.52 -8.62
CA PRO A 281 -5.56 3.41 -8.57
C PRO A 281 -5.61 4.42 -7.42
N VAL A 282 -6.76 5.08 -7.22
CA VAL A 282 -6.94 6.07 -6.13
C VAL A 282 -6.77 5.43 -4.75
N LEU A 283 -7.24 4.19 -4.56
CA LEU A 283 -7.01 3.46 -3.31
C LEU A 283 -5.56 3.04 -3.14
N THR A 284 -4.85 2.77 -4.23
CA THR A 284 -3.43 2.41 -4.19
C THR A 284 -2.62 3.55 -3.57
N ASP A 285 -2.82 4.76 -4.10
CA ASP A 285 -2.12 5.96 -3.62
C ASP A 285 -2.54 6.29 -2.18
N TRP A 286 -3.83 6.20 -1.88
CA TRP A 286 -4.36 6.46 -0.54
C TRP A 286 -3.83 5.47 0.51
N VAL A 287 -3.88 4.16 0.23
CA VAL A 287 -3.37 3.12 1.15
C VAL A 287 -1.87 3.31 1.37
N PHE A 288 -1.13 3.65 0.32
CA PHE A 288 0.30 3.92 0.44
C PHE A 288 0.58 5.13 1.33
N GLN A 289 -0.12 6.25 1.11
CA GLN A 289 0.00 7.44 1.97
C GLN A 289 -0.29 7.12 3.43
N ARG A 290 -1.38 6.39 3.71
CA ARG A 290 -1.71 5.98 5.09
C ARG A 290 -0.69 5.01 5.69
N HIS A 291 -0.06 4.17 4.86
CA HIS A 291 1.01 3.30 5.30
C HIS A 291 2.25 4.10 5.73
N LEU A 292 2.59 5.14 4.97
CA LEU A 292 3.67 6.06 5.35
C LEU A 292 3.32 6.80 6.65
N GLU A 293 2.09 7.31 6.79
CA GLU A 293 1.63 7.95 8.02
C GLU A 293 1.71 7.01 9.23
N GLN A 294 1.27 5.76 9.11
CA GLN A 294 1.37 4.78 10.20
C GLN A 294 2.81 4.45 10.57
N ALA A 295 3.68 4.31 9.57
CA ALA A 295 5.11 4.10 9.81
C ALA A 295 5.71 5.28 10.60
N ARG A 296 5.31 6.53 10.28
CA ARG A 296 5.70 7.71 11.06
C ARG A 296 5.20 7.63 12.51
N LEU A 297 3.94 7.25 12.75
CA LEU A 297 3.35 7.16 14.09
C LEU A 297 3.93 6.01 14.92
N GLN A 298 4.17 4.84 14.35
CA GLN A 298 4.76 3.70 15.07
C GLN A 298 6.21 3.95 15.48
N ALA A 299 6.95 4.68 14.65
CA ALA A 299 8.29 5.14 14.99
C ALA A 299 8.28 6.12 16.19
N GLN A 300 7.20 6.86 16.42
CA GLN A 300 7.04 7.75 17.58
C GLN A 300 6.66 6.99 18.87
N LEU A 301 6.17 5.75 18.78
CA LEU A 301 5.63 4.97 19.91
C LEU A 301 6.55 3.84 20.38
N SER A 302 7.71 3.66 19.75
CA SER A 302 8.68 2.62 20.11
C SER A 302 9.82 3.22 20.95
N PRO A 303 9.72 3.26 22.30
CA PRO A 303 10.85 3.60 23.14
C PRO A 303 11.94 2.54 22.94
N SER A 304 13.17 2.97 22.67
CA SER A 304 14.33 2.09 22.59
C SER A 304 14.51 1.32 23.90
N ALA A 305 14.59 -0.02 23.79
CA ALA A 305 15.24 -0.87 24.78
C ALA A 305 16.76 -0.71 24.73
#